data_AF-A0A167WM93-F1
#
_entry.id   AF-A0A167WM93-F1
#
_cell.length_a   1.000
_cell.length_b   1.000
_cell.length_c   1.000
_cell.angle_alpha   90.00
_cell.angle_beta   90.00
_cell.angle_gamma   90.00
#
_symmetry.space_group_name_H-M   'P 1'
#
loop_
_entity.id
_entity.type
_entity.pdbx_description
1 polymer ?
#
loop_
_entity_poly.entity_id
_entity_poly.type
_entity_poly.pdbx_seq_one_letter_code
_entity_poly.pdbx_strand_id
1 'polypeptide(L)'
;MEVQAQYILKIIAPAPYGAASSFSVTPTTCDAYNARIQRRLEGLVLMRCVSWYRAEGGTGKVTSVFSGPVTLFWWWMRKPVWGDYEVVKRGEVQEGREEEEGGEVVGIPALVVAPVGLSQLRGSGVWGEDDG
;
A
#
# COMPACT_ATOMS: atom_id res chain seq x y z
N MET A 1 11.35 8.21 -6.90
CA MET A 1 11.95 7.54 -5.73
C MET A 1 11.36 8.08 -4.42
N GLU A 2 11.60 9.33 -4.03
CA GLU A 2 11.13 9.86 -2.72
C GLU A 2 9.64 9.63 -2.44
N VAL A 3 8.76 10.00 -3.38
CA VAL A 3 7.31 9.90 -3.15
C VAL A 3 6.83 8.43 -3.04
N GLN A 4 7.49 7.51 -3.75
CA GLN A 4 7.18 6.08 -3.66
C GLN A 4 7.62 5.51 -2.31
N ALA A 5 8.81 5.89 -1.82
CA ALA A 5 9.28 5.50 -0.50
C ALA A 5 8.32 5.99 0.60
N GLN A 6 7.90 7.25 0.55
CA GLN A 6 6.93 7.80 1.49
C GLN A 6 5.56 7.09 1.44
N TYR A 7 5.12 6.66 0.25
CA TYR A 7 3.90 5.89 0.11
C TYR A 7 4.02 4.50 0.74
N ILE A 8 5.14 3.80 0.49
CA ILE A 8 5.42 2.49 1.09
C ILE A 8 5.46 2.60 2.62
N LEU A 9 6.10 3.64 3.18
CA LEU A 9 6.12 3.89 4.63
C LEU A 9 4.71 4.01 5.22
N LYS A 10 3.77 4.65 4.51
CA LYS A 10 2.37 4.75 4.96
C LYS A 10 1.64 3.40 4.94
N ILE A 11 1.97 2.52 4.00
CA ILE A 11 1.38 1.18 3.92
C ILE A 11 1.92 0.27 5.02
N ILE A 12 3.22 0.33 5.31
CA ILE A 12 3.84 -0.53 6.31
C ILE A 12 3.66 -0.01 7.75
N ALA A 13 3.37 1.28 7.93
CA ALA A 13 3.13 1.89 9.25
C ALA A 13 2.19 1.08 10.19
N PRO A 14 1.09 0.46 9.71
CA PRO A 14 0.25 -0.42 10.54
C PRO A 14 0.86 -1.80 10.89
N ALA A 15 1.85 -2.30 10.15
CA ALA A 15 2.46 -3.63 10.38
C ALA A 15 3.14 -3.80 11.76
N PRO A 16 3.98 -2.86 12.26
CA PRO A 16 4.66 -3.01 13.55
C PRO A 16 3.71 -3.02 14.77
N TYR A 17 2.45 -2.61 14.60
CA TYR A 17 1.45 -2.64 15.69
C TYR A 17 0.69 -3.97 15.81
N GLY A 18 1.11 -5.01 15.10
CA GLY A 18 0.46 -6.33 15.12
C GLY A 18 -0.82 -6.42 14.28
N ALA A 19 -1.15 -5.38 13.51
CA ALA A 19 -2.40 -5.31 12.75
C ALA A 19 -2.35 -6.05 11.40
N ALA A 20 -1.16 -6.33 10.86
CA ALA A 20 -1.00 -6.96 9.54
C ALA A 20 0.30 -7.80 9.46
N SER A 21 0.23 -8.94 8.78
CA SER A 21 1.32 -9.88 8.49
C SER A 21 1.82 -9.72 7.05
N SER A 22 0.91 -9.53 6.09
CA SER A 22 1.25 -9.27 4.69
C SER A 22 0.23 -8.32 4.05
N PHE A 23 0.68 -7.62 3.00
CA PHE A 23 -0.15 -6.79 2.14
C PHE A 23 0.03 -7.31 0.70
N SER A 24 -1.06 -7.70 0.05
CA SER A 24 -1.07 -8.09 -1.36
C SER A 24 -2.02 -7.16 -2.13
N VAL A 25 -1.69 -6.85 -3.38
CA VAL A 25 -2.59 -6.09 -4.25
C VAL A 25 -3.51 -7.08 -4.96
N THR A 26 -4.80 -6.75 -5.06
CA THR A 26 -5.76 -7.62 -5.76
C THR A 26 -5.44 -7.69 -7.26
N PRO A 27 -5.63 -8.86 -7.92
CA PRO A 27 -5.42 -8.97 -9.37
C PRO A 27 -6.29 -7.98 -10.16
N THR A 28 -7.53 -7.79 -9.73
CA THR A 28 -8.48 -6.85 -10.35
C THR A 28 -8.01 -5.41 -10.29
N THR A 29 -7.46 -4.96 -9.16
CA THR A 29 -6.87 -3.62 -9.04
C THR A 29 -5.61 -3.49 -9.90
N CYS A 30 -4.77 -4.53 -9.95
CA CYS A 30 -3.58 -4.53 -10.81
C CYS A 30 -3.97 -4.35 -12.29
N ASP A 31 -4.97 -5.10 -12.76
CA ASP A 31 -5.47 -5.01 -14.14
C ASP A 31 -6.13 -3.67 -14.43
N ALA A 32 -6.91 -3.13 -13.49
CA ALA A 32 -7.51 -1.82 -13.61
C ALA A 32 -6.46 -0.70 -13.69
N TYR A 33 -5.39 -0.78 -12.88
CA TYR A 33 -4.25 0.12 -12.95
C TYR A 33 -3.56 0.02 -14.31
N ASN A 34 -3.26 -1.20 -14.75
CA ASN A 34 -2.62 -1.45 -16.05
C ASN A 34 -3.46 -0.88 -17.20
N ALA A 35 -4.76 -1.15 -17.24
CA ALA A 35 -5.67 -0.60 -18.25
C ALA A 35 -5.73 0.93 -18.21
N ARG A 36 -5.66 1.54 -17.02
CA ARG A 36 -5.63 3.01 -16.88
C ARG A 36 -4.33 3.60 -17.41
N ILE A 37 -3.19 2.96 -17.16
CA ILE A 37 -1.87 3.44 -17.63
C ILE A 37 -1.73 3.24 -19.14
N GLN A 38 -2.15 2.10 -19.69
CA GLN A 38 -2.10 1.82 -21.13
C GLN A 38 -2.96 2.83 -21.92
N ARG A 39 -4.20 3.10 -21.48
CA ARG A 39 -5.04 4.13 -22.12
C ARG A 39 -4.40 5.51 -22.17
N ARG A 40 -3.64 5.89 -21.13
CA ARG A 40 -2.90 7.16 -21.11
C ARG A 40 -1.70 7.15 -22.04
N LEU A 41 -1.12 5.98 -22.33
CA LEU A 41 0.04 5.81 -23.21
C LEU A 41 -0.33 5.81 -24.70
N GLU A 42 -1.54 5.37 -25.07
CA GLU A 42 -1.99 5.20 -26.47
C GLU A 42 -1.71 6.42 -27.37
N GLY A 43 -1.80 7.63 -26.84
CA GLY A 43 -1.55 8.88 -27.58
C GLY A 43 -0.11 9.40 -27.54
N LEU A 44 0.80 8.77 -26.80
CA LEU A 44 2.14 9.28 -26.55
C LEU A 44 3.18 8.75 -27.54
N VAL A 45 4.27 9.51 -27.74
CA VAL A 45 5.40 9.11 -28.60
C VAL A 45 6.02 7.76 -28.20
N LEU A 46 5.90 7.40 -26.93
CA LEU A 46 6.36 6.12 -26.40
C LEU A 46 5.72 4.92 -27.11
N MET A 47 4.50 5.05 -27.64
CA MET A 47 3.83 4.00 -28.41
C MET A 47 4.21 3.99 -29.89
N ARG A 48 4.85 5.05 -30.40
CA ARG A 48 5.20 5.21 -31.82
C ARG A 48 6.64 4.83 -32.15
N CYS A 49 7.49 4.65 -31.15
CA CYS A 49 8.89 4.27 -31.33
C CYS A 49 9.15 2.84 -30.85
N VAL A 50 10.11 2.17 -31.50
CA VAL A 50 10.70 0.95 -30.96
C VAL A 50 11.61 1.36 -29.80
N SER A 51 11.33 0.86 -28.60
CA SER A 51 12.09 1.24 -27.41
C SER A 51 12.11 0.14 -26.36
N TRP A 52 13.13 0.13 -25.51
CA TRP A 52 13.24 -0.82 -24.38
C TRP A 52 12.08 -0.71 -23.38
N TYR A 53 11.39 0.43 -23.33
CA TYR A 53 10.21 0.60 -22.49
C TYR A 53 9.03 -0.27 -22.91
N ARG A 54 9.04 -0.80 -24.13
CA ARG A 54 8.01 -1.64 -24.71
C ARG A 54 8.41 -3.12 -24.65
N ALA A 55 7.44 -3.97 -24.35
CA ALA A 55 7.60 -5.41 -24.39
C ALA A 55 7.91 -5.92 -25.82
N GLU A 56 8.17 -7.22 -25.95
CA GLU A 56 8.31 -7.91 -27.24
C GLU A 56 9.39 -7.29 -28.16
N GLY A 57 10.53 -6.91 -27.59
CA GLY A 57 11.64 -6.32 -28.37
C GLY A 57 11.35 -4.91 -28.88
N GLY A 58 10.38 -4.22 -28.27
CA GLY A 58 10.14 -2.80 -28.51
C GLY A 58 8.86 -2.48 -29.28
N THR A 59 8.04 -3.47 -29.60
CA THR A 59 6.78 -3.30 -30.35
C THR A 59 5.53 -3.56 -29.49
N GLY A 60 5.69 -4.18 -28.32
CA GLY A 60 4.60 -4.49 -27.40
C GLY A 60 4.13 -3.29 -26.57
N LYS A 61 3.37 -3.59 -25.51
CA LYS A 61 2.88 -2.59 -24.53
C LYS A 61 4.03 -1.96 -23.76
N VAL A 62 3.89 -0.70 -23.37
CA VAL A 62 4.86 -0.05 -22.47
C VAL A 62 4.65 -0.57 -21.04
N THR A 63 5.67 -1.14 -20.42
CA THR A 63 5.55 -1.80 -19.10
C THR A 63 6.29 -1.06 -17.98
N SER A 64 7.24 -0.19 -18.32
CA SER A 64 8.22 0.32 -17.33
C SER A 64 8.05 1.79 -16.96
N VAL A 65 7.05 2.50 -17.50
CA VAL A 65 6.91 3.96 -17.35
C VAL A 65 5.50 4.37 -16.93
N PHE A 66 5.43 5.32 -16.00
CA PHE A 66 4.21 6.04 -15.66
C PHE A 66 3.93 7.16 -16.68
N SER A 67 2.73 7.16 -17.26
CA SER A 67 2.31 8.07 -18.33
C SER A 67 1.67 9.37 -17.82
N GLY A 68 2.47 10.17 -17.10
CA GLY A 68 2.03 11.47 -16.63
C GLY A 68 3.13 12.31 -15.98
N PRO A 69 2.86 13.60 -15.71
CA PRO A 69 3.80 14.46 -15.01
C PRO A 69 4.03 13.99 -13.56
N VAL A 70 5.19 14.32 -13.00
CA VAL A 70 5.57 13.96 -11.62
C VAL A 70 4.55 14.47 -10.59
N THR A 71 3.90 15.61 -10.85
CA THR A 71 2.85 16.17 -9.98
C THR A 71 1.61 15.28 -9.91
N LEU A 72 1.19 14.69 -11.04
CA LEU A 72 0.08 13.74 -11.07
C LEU A 72 0.44 12.46 -10.32
N PHE A 73 1.66 11.96 -10.52
CA PHE A 73 2.18 10.80 -9.81
C PHE A 73 2.18 11.05 -8.30
N TRP A 74 2.66 12.23 -7.87
CA TRP A 74 2.60 12.65 -6.47
C TRP A 74 1.18 12.72 -5.92
N TRP A 75 0.23 13.23 -6.71
CA TRP A 75 -1.17 13.28 -6.31
C TRP A 75 -1.75 11.88 -6.05
N TRP A 76 -1.44 10.91 -6.92
CA TRP A 76 -1.90 9.53 -6.76
C TRP A 76 -1.34 8.85 -5.51
N MET A 77 -0.11 9.20 -5.12
CA MET A 77 0.54 8.63 -3.94
C MET A 77 0.31 9.42 -2.65
N ARG A 78 -0.59 10.42 -2.64
CA ARG A 78 -0.82 11.21 -1.41
C ARG A 78 -1.38 10.37 -0.26
N LYS A 79 -2.26 9.41 -0.56
CA LYS A 79 -2.94 8.57 0.43
C LYS A 79 -3.03 7.13 -0.08
N PRO A 80 -2.70 6.11 0.74
CA PRO A 80 -2.96 4.73 0.38
C PRO A 80 -4.46 4.48 0.26
N VAL A 81 -4.85 3.79 -0.80
CA VAL A 81 -6.23 3.35 -1.01
C VAL A 81 -6.34 1.94 -0.45
N TRP A 82 -6.80 1.81 0.79
CA TRP A 82 -6.77 0.52 1.49
C TRP A 82 -7.63 -0.57 0.84
N GLY A 83 -8.67 -0.20 0.09
CA GLY A 83 -9.52 -1.16 -0.64
C GLY A 83 -8.82 -1.86 -1.82
N ASP A 84 -7.64 -1.40 -2.21
CA ASP A 84 -6.82 -2.02 -3.26
C ASP A 84 -5.95 -3.17 -2.74
N TYR A 85 -5.91 -3.37 -1.42
CA TYR A 85 -5.02 -4.31 -0.75
C TYR A 85 -5.79 -5.37 0.03
N GLU A 86 -5.40 -6.61 -0.18
CA GLU A 86 -5.71 -7.72 0.73
C GLU A 86 -4.66 -7.73 1.85
N VAL A 87 -5.15 -7.76 3.09
CA VAL A 87 -4.30 -7.70 4.29
C VAL A 87 -4.52 -8.95 5.11
N VAL A 88 -3.47 -9.75 5.29
CA VAL A 88 -3.50 -10.92 6.18
C VAL A 88 -3.17 -10.44 7.59
N LYS A 89 -4.03 -10.68 8.59
CA LYS A 89 -3.75 -10.31 9.98
C LYS A 89 -2.82 -11.33 10.65
N ARG A 90 -1.98 -10.88 11.58
CA ARG A 90 -1.11 -11.76 12.38
C ARG A 90 -1.97 -12.45 13.46
N GLY A 91 -2.30 -13.72 13.25
CA GLY A 91 -3.08 -14.53 14.21
C GLY A 91 -4.11 -15.47 13.57
N GLU A 92 -4.43 -15.28 12.29
CA GLU A 92 -5.29 -16.20 11.53
C GLU A 92 -4.39 -17.09 10.66
N VAL A 93 -4.08 -18.28 11.16
CA VAL A 93 -3.59 -19.37 10.33
C VAL A 93 -4.78 -19.79 9.46
N GLN A 94 -4.75 -19.46 8.17
CA GLN A 94 -5.62 -20.11 7.20
C GLN A 94 -4.86 -21.31 6.63
N GLU A 95 -5.18 -22.46 7.20
CA GLU A 95 -4.96 -23.75 6.56
C GLU A 95 -5.89 -23.87 5.36
N GLY A 96 -5.36 -24.28 4.22
CA GLY A 96 -6.13 -24.70 3.05
C GLY A 96 -6.20 -23.66 1.93
N ARG A 97 -5.44 -23.91 0.87
CA ARG A 97 -5.70 -23.42 -0.48
C ARG A 97 -6.62 -24.45 -1.16
N GLU A 98 -7.82 -24.06 -1.53
CA GLU A 98 -8.52 -24.63 -2.68
C GLU A 98 -9.46 -23.57 -3.30
N GLU A 99 -9.74 -23.76 -4.58
CA GLU A 99 -10.15 -22.79 -5.59
C GLU A 99 -11.65 -22.42 -5.55
N GLU A 100 -11.93 -21.25 -6.11
CA GLU A 100 -13.20 -20.75 -6.67
C GLU A 100 -14.34 -20.17 -5.79
N GLU A 101 -14.87 -19.08 -6.37
CA GLU A 101 -16.12 -18.35 -6.15
C GLU A 101 -16.33 -17.48 -4.88
N GLY A 102 -16.51 -16.18 -5.16
CA GLY A 102 -17.34 -15.30 -4.33
C GLY A 102 -16.63 -14.61 -3.17
N GLY A 103 -15.68 -13.72 -3.46
CA GLY A 103 -15.04 -12.89 -2.44
C GLY A 103 -16.01 -11.94 -1.76
N GLU A 104 -16.41 -12.26 -0.53
CA GLU A 104 -17.08 -11.34 0.38
C GLU A 104 -16.14 -10.17 0.70
N VAL A 105 -16.56 -8.97 0.30
CA VAL A 105 -15.82 -7.72 0.53
C VAL A 105 -15.94 -7.35 2.00
N VAL A 106 -15.01 -7.83 2.83
CA VAL A 106 -14.89 -7.37 4.22
C VAL A 106 -14.21 -6.00 4.23
N GLY A 107 -15.02 -4.96 4.03
CA GLY A 107 -14.59 -3.58 4.24
C GLY A 107 -14.23 -3.36 5.71
N ILE A 108 -12.97 -3.05 6.01
CA ILE A 108 -12.57 -2.65 7.36
C ILE A 108 -13.20 -1.28 7.66
N PRO A 109 -14.05 -1.13 8.71
CA PRO A 109 -14.55 0.18 9.08
C PRO A 109 -13.38 1.04 9.57
N ALA A 110 -13.38 2.31 9.17
CA ALA A 110 -12.36 3.29 9.48
C ALA A 110 -11.98 3.25 10.98
N LEU A 111 -10.74 2.88 11.27
CA LEU A 111 -10.20 2.91 12.62
C LEU A 111 -10.09 4.39 13.06
N VAL A 112 -11.05 4.83 13.87
CA VAL A 112 -11.00 6.14 14.54
C VAL A 112 -9.89 6.08 15.58
N VAL A 113 -8.80 6.81 15.33
CA VAL A 113 -7.74 7.04 16.32
C VAL A 113 -8.29 8.02 17.36
N ALA A 114 -8.72 7.51 18.51
CA ALA A 114 -8.99 8.34 19.68
C ALA A 114 -7.66 8.87 20.25
N PRO A 115 -7.52 10.18 20.54
CA PRO A 115 -6.35 10.70 21.23
C PRO A 115 -6.41 10.23 22.69
N VAL A 116 -5.58 9.24 23.04
CA VAL A 116 -5.37 8.89 24.45
C VAL A 116 -4.64 10.06 25.10
N GLY A 117 -5.34 10.72 26.03
CA GLY A 117 -4.89 11.92 26.71
C GLY A 117 -3.58 11.72 27.46
N LEU A 118 -2.68 12.68 27.27
CA LEU A 118 -1.52 12.94 28.12
C LEU A 118 -2.01 13.42 29.50
N SER A 119 -2.30 12.50 30.40
CA SER A 119 -2.41 12.79 31.82
C SER A 119 -2.19 11.48 32.56
N GLN A 120 -1.02 11.31 33.17
CA GLN A 120 -0.73 10.48 34.36
C GLN A 120 0.75 10.10 34.52
N LEU A 121 1.70 10.93 34.04
CA LEU A 121 3.10 10.82 34.47
C LEU A 121 3.54 12.11 35.17
N ARG A 122 2.95 12.36 36.35
CA ARG A 122 3.54 13.25 37.34
C ARG A 122 3.56 12.56 38.70
N GLY A 123 4.71 11.96 38.98
CA GLY A 123 5.38 12.02 40.27
C GLY A 123 4.76 11.25 41.44
N SER A 124 5.36 10.10 41.74
CA SER A 124 5.53 9.65 43.12
C SER A 124 6.71 8.68 43.17
N GLY A 125 7.92 9.23 43.32
CA GLY A 125 9.08 8.48 43.78
C GLY A 125 9.21 8.66 45.28
N VAL A 126 9.07 7.56 46.03
CA VAL A 126 9.55 7.32 47.39
C VAL A 126 9.61 5.78 47.55
N TRP A 127 10.52 5.31 48.40
CA TRP A 127 10.89 3.93 48.79
C TRP A 127 12.03 3.35 47.94
N GLY A 128 13.25 3.17 48.45
CA GLY A 128 13.78 3.34 49.80
C GLY A 128 15.29 3.09 49.78
N GLU A 129 15.99 3.51 50.84
CA GLU A 129 17.36 3.10 51.10
C GLU A 129 17.48 2.91 52.63
N ASP A 130 17.78 1.67 53.02
CA ASP A 130 18.17 1.23 54.36
C ASP A 130 19.61 1.69 54.69
N ASP A 131 19.98 1.46 55.96
CA ASP A 131 21.35 1.37 56.52
C ASP A 131 21.90 2.60 57.28
N GLY A 132 22.01 2.48 58.61
CA GLY A 132 22.97 3.22 59.45
C GLY A 132 22.46 3.74 60.79
#